data_AF-A0A967CMN4-F1
#
_entry.id   AF-A0A967CMN4-F1
#
_cell.length_a   1.000
_cell.length_b   1.000
_cell.length_c   1.000
_cell.angle_alpha   90.00
_cell.angle_beta   90.00
_cell.angle_gamma   90.00
#
_symmetry.space_group_name_H-M   'P 1'
#
loop_
_entity.id
_entity.type
_entity.pdbx_description
1 polymer ?
#
loop_
_entity_poly.entity_id
_entity_poly.type
_entity_poly.pdbx_seq_one_letter_code
_entity_poly.pdbx_strand_id
1 'polypeptide(L)' 'MLAAGGGSRFTGNHHKLLQPLAGKPVLRWALEAIADAGLSPIFVVTGAVDV' A
#
# COMPACT_ATOMS: atom_id res chain seq x y z
N MET A 1 0.41 -7.90 4.77
CA MET A 1 1.05 -6.78 4.05
C MET A 1 1.51 -5.71 5.03
N LEU A 2 2.71 -5.16 4.86
CA LEU A 2 3.20 -4.04 5.68
C LEU A 2 3.05 -2.72 4.90
N ALA A 3 2.22 -1.81 5.42
CA ALA A 3 1.88 -0.52 4.82
C ALA A 3 2.17 0.68 5.76
N ALA A 4 2.95 0.45 6.83
CA ALA A 4 3.15 1.41 7.93
C ALA A 4 4.34 2.36 7.78
N GLY A 5 5.20 2.18 6.76
CA GLY A 5 6.47 2.89 6.67
C GLY A 5 6.31 4.32 6.12
N GLY A 6 6.68 5.33 6.91
CA GLY A 6 6.47 6.76 6.61
C GLY A 6 7.15 7.34 5.36
N GLY A 7 8.00 6.58 4.67
CA GLY A 7 8.45 6.96 3.33
C GLY A 7 9.30 8.24 3.27
N SER A 8 10.21 8.47 4.23
CA SER A 8 11.00 9.71 4.37
C SER A 8 11.75 10.23 3.14
N ARG A 9 12.01 9.36 2.14
CA ARG A 9 12.67 9.71 0.87
C ARG A 9 11.68 10.06 -0.25
N PHE A 10 10.40 9.76 -0.05
CA PHE A 10 9.33 10.06 -0.98
C PHE A 10 8.77 11.45 -0.69
N THR A 11 8.77 12.32 -1.69
CA THR A 11 8.46 13.75 -1.55
C THR A 11 7.05 14.13 -2.03
N GLY A 12 6.15 13.14 -2.19
CA GLY A 12 4.78 13.40 -2.63
C GLY A 12 3.83 13.79 -1.49
N ASN A 13 2.72 14.46 -1.86
CA ASN A 13 1.78 15.07 -0.93
C ASN A 13 0.93 14.08 -0.10
N HIS A 14 0.93 12.80 -0.46
CA HIS A 14 0.20 11.74 0.26
C HIS A 14 1.13 10.56 0.53
N HIS A 15 0.71 9.66 1.42
CA HIS A 15 1.44 8.45 1.72
C HIS A 15 1.87 7.70 0.45
N LYS A 16 3.13 7.25 0.40
CA LYS A 16 3.76 6.69 -0.82
C LYS A 16 2.96 5.55 -1.47
N LEU A 17 2.21 4.78 -0.67
CA LEU A 17 1.42 3.65 -1.19
C LEU A 17 0.10 4.06 -1.84
N LEU A 18 -0.37 5.28 -1.60
CA LEU A 18 -1.57 5.85 -2.21
C LEU A 18 -1.28 6.55 -3.54
N GLN A 19 -0.01 6.73 -3.88
CA GLN A 19 0.39 7.42 -5.10
C GLN A 19 0.17 6.53 -6.33
N PRO A 20 -0.20 7.12 -7.47
CA PRO A 20 -0.48 6.36 -8.67
C PRO A 20 0.81 5.77 -9.28
N LEU A 21 0.74 4.49 -9.65
CA LEU A 21 1.68 3.76 -10.49
C LEU A 21 0.86 3.09 -11.59
N ALA A 22 1.10 3.50 -12.84
CA ALA A 22 0.29 3.08 -14.00
C ALA A 22 -1.22 3.27 -13.78
N GLY A 23 -1.62 4.43 -13.24
CA GLY A 23 -3.03 4.80 -13.03
C GLY A 23 -3.71 4.18 -11.81
N LYS A 24 -3.02 3.33 -11.03
CA LYS A 24 -3.54 2.70 -9.81
C LYS A 24 -2.66 3.02 -8.60
N PRO A 25 -3.20 3.15 -7.37
CA PRO A 25 -2.36 3.27 -6.17
C PRO A 25 -1.38 2.09 -6.05
N VAL A 26 -0.14 2.36 -5.61
CA VAL A 26 0.87 1.30 -5.39
C VAL A 26 0.34 0.17 -4.49
N LEU A 27 -0.42 0.52 -3.43
CA LEU A 27 -1.06 -0.44 -2.52
C LEU A 27 -1.96 -1.45 -3.25
N ARG A 28 -2.70 -0.99 -4.27
CA ARG A 28 -3.70 -1.79 -4.98
C ARG A 28 -3.06 -2.97 -5.71
N TRP A 29 -1.90 -2.79 -6.33
CA TRP A 29 -1.19 -3.86 -7.02
C TRP A 29 -0.86 -5.05 -6.10
N ALA A 30 -0.44 -4.76 -4.87
CA ALA A 30 -0.14 -5.81 -3.89
C ALA A 30 -1.41 -6.52 -3.39
N LEU A 31 -2.49 -5.77 -3.13
CA LEU A 31 -3.76 -6.34 -2.68
C LEU A 31 -4.43 -7.20 -3.75
N GLU A 32 -4.42 -6.75 -5.01
CA GLU A 32 -4.91 -7.54 -6.16
C GLU A 32 -4.14 -8.87 -6.26
N ALA A 33 -2.81 -8.84 -6.20
CA ALA A 33 -2.01 -10.06 -6.24
C ALA A 33 -2.26 -11.02 -5.07
N ILE A 34 -2.46 -10.50 -3.85
CA ILE A 34 -2.80 -11.32 -2.67
C ILE A 34 -4.18 -11.95 -2.83
N ALA A 35 -5.16 -11.20 -3.35
CA ALA A 35 -6.52 -11.68 -3.60
C ALA A 35 -6.54 -12.75 -4.70
N ASP A 36 -5.83 -12.53 -5.80
CA ASP A 36 -5.72 -13.49 -6.91
C ASP A 36 -5.03 -14.80 -6.47
N ALA A 37 -4.12 -14.71 -5.50
CA ALA A 37 -3.49 -15.88 -4.88
C ALA A 37 -4.39 -16.62 -3.89
N GLY A 38 -5.61 -16.13 -3.61
CA GLY A 38 -6.56 -16.74 -2.69
C GLY A 38 -6.11 -16.74 -1.22
N LEU A 39 -5.17 -15.86 -0.86
CA LEU A 39 -4.62 -15.83 0.51
C LEU A 39 -5.63 -15.23 1.48
N SER A 40 -5.95 -15.98 2.53
CA SER A 40 -6.87 -15.57 3.59
C SER A 40 -6.46 -16.19 4.94
N PRO A 41 -6.55 -15.44 6.06
CA PRO A 41 -6.95 -14.04 6.17
C PRO A 41 -5.85 -13.06 5.72
N ILE A 42 -6.25 -11.86 5.32
CA ILE A 42 -5.32 -10.78 4.94
C ILE A 42 -5.20 -9.79 6.08
N PHE A 43 -3.98 -9.62 6.61
CA PHE A 43 -3.66 -8.57 7.58
C PHE A 43 -2.89 -7.44 6.90
N VAL A 44 -3.32 -6.20 7.12
CA VAL A 44 -2.63 -4.99 6.68
C VAL A 44 -2.18 -4.21 7.90
N VAL A 45 -0.87 -4.03 8.05
CA VAL A 45 -0.29 -3.23 9.13
C VAL A 45 -0.11 -1.79 8.65
N THR A 46 -0.81 -0.85 9.28
CA THR A 46 -0.77 0.58 8.99
C THR A 46 0.03 1.31 10.08
N GLY A 47 0.31 2.60 9.92
CA GLY A 47 1.20 3.32 10.84
C GLY A 47 1.32 4.79 10.54
N ALA A 48 2.49 5.23 10.06
CA ALA A 48 2.94 6.63 9.97
C ALA A 48 1.95 7.66 9.38
N VAL A 49 0.88 7.20 8.75
CA VAL A 49 -0.27 7.98 8.32
C VAL A 49 -1.50 7.05 8.44
N ASP A 50 -2.63 7.57 8.90
CA ASP A 50 -3.92 6.88 8.76
C ASP A 50 -4.19 6.74 7.25
N VAL A 51 -4.40 5.49 6.82
CA VAL A 51 -4.74 5.12 5.43
C VAL A 51 -6.22 4.82 5.31
#